data_AF-A0A965KTM2-F1
#
_entry.id   AF-A0A965KTM2-F1
#
_cell.length_a   1.000
_cell.length_b   1.000
_cell.length_c   1.000
_cell.angle_alpha   90.00
_cell.angle_beta   90.00
_cell.angle_gamma   90.00
#
_symmetry.space_group_name_H-M   'P 1'
#
loop_
_entity.id
_entity.type
_entity.pdbx_description
1 polymer ?
#
loop_
_entity_poly.entity_id
_entity_poly.type
_entity_poly.pdbx_seq_one_letter_code
_entity_poly.pdbx_strand_id
1 'polypeptide(L)'
;MSFTLIEQATPRLHRSELAVPGSAPGMFEKAATSKADVVFLDLEDAVAPDDKEQARKNIIQALNDIDWGKKTMTLRINGLDTHYCYRDVVDVV
;
A
#
# COMPACT_ATOMS: atom_id res chain seq x y z
N MET A 1 25.89 -24.16 -20.27
CA MET A 1 24.50 -24.13 -19.75
C MET A 1 24.57 -23.96 -18.25
N SER A 2 23.73 -23.10 -17.66
CA SER A 2 23.67 -22.94 -16.21
C SER A 2 22.97 -24.15 -15.57
N PHE A 3 23.48 -24.64 -14.44
CA PHE A 3 22.88 -25.70 -13.64
C PHE A 3 22.13 -25.16 -12.41
N THR A 4 22.09 -23.84 -12.23
CA THR A 4 21.42 -23.22 -11.10
C THR A 4 19.94 -23.03 -11.40
N LEU A 5 19.07 -23.62 -10.57
CA LEU A 5 17.63 -23.41 -10.59
C LEU A 5 17.26 -22.24 -9.68
N ILE A 6 16.39 -21.34 -10.16
CA ILE A 6 15.89 -20.20 -9.39
C ILE A 6 14.42 -20.44 -9.04
N GLU A 7 14.11 -20.37 -7.76
CA GLU A 7 12.74 -20.43 -7.26
C GLU A 7 11.97 -19.17 -7.68
N GLN A 8 10.73 -19.36 -8.14
CA GLN A 8 9.85 -18.26 -8.52
C GLN A 8 9.15 -17.70 -7.29
N ALA A 9 8.87 -16.39 -7.31
CA ALA A 9 8.05 -15.75 -6.29
C ALA A 9 6.59 -16.25 -6.34
N THR A 10 5.80 -15.88 -5.32
CA THR A 10 4.37 -16.22 -5.26
C THR A 10 3.62 -15.72 -6.51
N PRO A 11 2.95 -16.60 -7.29
CA PRO A 11 2.35 -16.23 -8.56
C PRO A 11 0.98 -15.55 -8.38
N ARG A 12 0.98 -14.29 -7.95
CA ARG A 12 -0.23 -13.46 -7.84
C ARG A 12 -0.60 -12.83 -9.19
N LEU A 13 -1.89 -12.63 -9.44
CA LEU A 13 -2.34 -11.85 -10.60
C LEU A 13 -2.01 -10.36 -10.36
N HIS A 14 -1.25 -9.75 -11.26
CA HIS A 14 -0.73 -8.38 -11.10
C HIS A 14 -0.68 -7.63 -12.44
N ARG A 15 -1.83 -7.50 -13.12
CA ARG A 15 -1.91 -6.77 -14.42
C ARG A 15 -2.04 -5.27 -14.22
N SER A 16 -2.54 -4.86 -13.05
CA SER A 16 -2.80 -3.48 -12.70
C SER A 16 -2.53 -3.25 -11.21
N GLU A 17 -1.90 -2.12 -10.92
CA GLU A 17 -1.57 -1.68 -9.57
C GLU A 17 -2.02 -0.22 -9.41
N LEU A 18 -2.98 -0.01 -8.52
CA LEU A 18 -3.61 1.28 -8.31
C LEU A 18 -2.98 2.01 -7.12
N ALA A 19 -2.45 3.20 -7.39
CA ALA A 19 -1.94 4.13 -6.39
C ALA A 19 -3.08 4.89 -5.72
N VAL A 20 -3.12 4.92 -4.38
CA VAL A 20 -4.12 5.68 -3.63
C VAL A 20 -3.46 6.42 -2.46
N PRO A 21 -3.53 7.76 -2.40
CA PRO A 21 -2.90 8.53 -1.32
C PRO A 21 -3.60 8.28 0.02
N GLY A 22 -2.82 7.99 1.07
CA GLY A 22 -3.33 7.77 2.43
C GLY A 22 -4.00 9.00 3.05
N SER A 23 -3.69 10.19 2.54
CA SER A 23 -4.31 11.46 2.95
C SER A 23 -5.72 11.67 2.41
N ALA A 24 -6.19 10.87 1.45
CA ALA A 24 -7.50 11.03 0.80
C ALA A 24 -8.45 9.84 1.05
N PRO A 25 -9.01 9.67 2.26
CA PRO A 25 -9.84 8.51 2.61
C PRO A 25 -11.09 8.36 1.73
N GLY A 26 -11.61 9.45 1.17
CA GLY A 26 -12.73 9.40 0.20
C GLY A 26 -12.42 8.65 -1.11
N MET A 27 -11.16 8.27 -1.35
CA MET A 27 -10.75 7.45 -2.49
C MET A 27 -10.69 5.95 -2.17
N PHE A 28 -10.68 5.55 -0.90
CA PHE A 28 -10.44 4.15 -0.50
C PHE A 28 -11.58 3.22 -0.93
N GLU A 29 -12.84 3.57 -0.67
CA GLU A 29 -13.98 2.76 -1.11
C GLU A 29 -14.07 2.64 -2.63
N LYS A 30 -13.68 3.71 -3.36
CA LYS A 30 -13.61 3.69 -4.83
C LYS A 30 -12.50 2.76 -5.31
N ALA A 31 -11.37 2.72 -4.61
CA ALA A 31 -10.28 1.81 -4.92
C ALA A 31 -10.66 0.34 -4.61
N ALA A 32 -11.33 0.10 -3.48
CA ALA A 32 -11.84 -1.21 -3.07
C ALA A 32 -12.85 -1.77 -4.10
N THR A 33 -13.72 -0.93 -4.65
CA THR A 33 -14.71 -1.32 -5.67
C THR A 33 -14.17 -1.32 -7.11
N SER A 34 -12.91 -0.91 -7.32
CA SER A 34 -12.29 -0.87 -8.65
C SER A 34 -12.01 -2.27 -9.22
N LYS A 35 -11.61 -2.34 -10.50
CA LYS A 35 -11.16 -3.59 -11.14
C LYS A 35 -9.65 -3.83 -11.01
N ALA A 36 -8.93 -3.04 -10.22
CA ALA A 36 -7.50 -3.23 -10.00
C ALA A 36 -7.21 -4.57 -9.33
N ASP A 37 -6.13 -5.23 -9.74
CA ASP A 37 -5.66 -6.49 -9.15
C ASP A 37 -4.89 -6.22 -7.84
N VAL A 38 -4.07 -5.16 -7.83
CA VAL A 38 -3.28 -4.70 -6.69
C VAL A 38 -3.64 -3.25 -6.35
N VAL A 39 -3.69 -2.91 -5.08
CA VAL A 39 -3.86 -1.54 -4.59
C VAL A 39 -2.75 -1.27 -3.59
N PHE A 40 -2.02 -0.17 -3.77
CA PHE A 40 -1.13 0.35 -2.74
C PHE A 40 -1.69 1.61 -2.14
N LEU A 41 -1.76 1.62 -0.81
CA LEU A 41 -2.03 2.84 -0.05
C LEU A 41 -0.70 3.55 0.20
N ASP A 42 -0.65 4.83 -0.14
CA ASP A 42 0.60 5.58 -0.22
C ASP A 42 0.81 6.48 1.00
N LEU A 43 2.01 6.41 1.59
CA LEU A 43 2.49 7.31 2.65
C LEU A 43 3.65 8.19 2.19
N GLU A 44 4.17 7.98 0.98
CA GLU A 44 5.38 8.61 0.45
C GLU A 44 5.06 9.86 -0.39
N ASP A 45 5.26 9.82 -1.71
CA ASP A 45 5.31 11.01 -2.55
C ASP A 45 3.94 11.70 -2.73
N ALA A 46 2.83 10.96 -2.66
CA ALA A 46 1.50 11.53 -2.81
C ALA A 46 0.94 12.10 -1.50
N VAL A 47 1.73 12.13 -0.42
CA VAL A 47 1.35 12.63 0.89
C VAL A 47 2.33 13.70 1.36
N ALA A 48 1.81 14.91 1.60
CA ALA A 48 2.60 16.02 2.12
C ALA A 48 3.18 15.66 3.51
N PRO A 49 4.39 16.17 3.87
CA PRO A 49 5.04 15.83 5.13
C PRO A 49 4.16 15.98 6.38
N ASP A 50 3.38 17.06 6.46
CA ASP A 50 2.48 17.35 7.58
C ASP A 50 1.29 16.38 7.66
N ASP A 51 0.91 15.79 6.53
CA ASP A 51 -0.21 14.84 6.44
C ASP A 51 0.19 13.39 6.72
N LYS A 52 1.50 13.07 6.77
CA LYS A 52 1.98 11.67 6.87
C LYS A 52 1.48 10.95 8.11
N GLU A 53 1.41 11.64 9.25
CA GLU A 53 0.90 11.03 10.48
C GLU A 53 -0.60 10.72 10.37
N GLN A 54 -1.39 11.65 9.83
CA GLN A 54 -2.82 11.43 9.65
C GLN A 54 -3.10 10.38 8.58
N ALA A 55 -2.36 10.39 7.48
CA ALA A 55 -2.43 9.39 6.43
C ALA A 55 -2.18 7.98 6.97
N ARG A 56 -1.22 7.81 7.89
CA ARG A 56 -0.97 6.53 8.55
C ARG A 56 -2.19 6.03 9.33
N LYS A 57 -2.80 6.91 10.13
CA LYS A 57 -4.03 6.60 10.89
C LYS A 57 -5.18 6.22 9.94
N ASN A 58 -5.35 6.98 8.86
CA ASN A 58 -6.38 6.70 7.85
C ASN A 58 -6.17 5.32 7.20
N ILE A 59 -4.94 4.96 6.85
CA ILE A 59 -4.63 3.67 6.25
C ILE A 59 -4.89 2.52 7.22
N ILE A 60 -4.45 2.64 8.48
CA ILE A 60 -4.71 1.62 9.51
C ILE A 60 -6.22 1.39 9.64
N GLN A 61 -6.99 2.47 9.72
CA GLN A 61 -8.44 2.37 9.78
C GLN A 61 -9.01 1.69 8.52
N ALA A 62 -8.59 2.13 7.33
CA ALA A 62 -9.10 1.60 6.07
C ALA A 62 -8.79 0.12 5.84
N LEU A 63 -7.61 -0.36 6.27
CA LEU A 63 -7.24 -1.78 6.18
C LEU A 63 -8.09 -2.66 7.09
N ASN A 64 -8.59 -2.13 8.21
CA ASN A 64 -9.43 -2.86 9.15
C ASN A 64 -10.93 -2.77 8.84
N ASP A 65 -11.38 -1.61 8.35
CA ASP A 65 -12.81 -1.29 8.24
C ASP A 65 -13.39 -1.56 6.84
N ILE A 66 -12.58 -1.48 5.77
CA ILE A 66 -13.05 -1.59 4.38
C ILE A 66 -12.90 -3.03 3.86
N ASP A 67 -13.93 -3.51 3.16
CA ASP A 67 -13.84 -4.76 2.40
C ASP A 67 -13.05 -4.57 1.09
N TRP A 68 -11.79 -4.98 1.09
CA TRP A 68 -10.91 -4.95 -0.09
C TRP A 68 -11.09 -6.17 -1.02
N GLY A 69 -11.97 -7.11 -0.67
CA GLY A 69 -12.25 -8.32 -1.42
C GLY A 69 -11.01 -9.19 -1.62
N LYS A 70 -10.70 -9.54 -2.88
CA LYS A 70 -9.58 -10.43 -3.24
C LYS A 70 -8.35 -9.69 -3.76
N LYS A 71 -8.29 -8.36 -3.58
CA LYS A 71 -7.17 -7.55 -4.07
C LYS A 71 -5.92 -7.86 -3.26
N THR A 72 -4.77 -7.74 -3.92
CA THR A 72 -3.51 -7.70 -3.16
C THR A 72 -3.36 -6.30 -2.59
N MET A 73 -3.49 -6.19 -1.27
CA MET A 73 -3.26 -4.94 -0.55
C MET A 73 -1.78 -4.76 -0.27
N THR A 74 -1.28 -3.58 -0.53
CA THR A 74 0.12 -3.19 -0.32
C THR A 74 0.18 -1.78 0.27
N LEU A 75 1.33 -1.44 0.84
CA LEU A 75 1.58 -0.13 1.44
C LEU A 75 2.90 0.39 0.85
N ARG A 76 2.89 1.61 0.32
CA ARG A 76 4.13 2.31 -0.01
C ARG A 76 4.55 3.14 1.21
N ILE A 77 5.51 2.60 1.96
CA ILE A 77 6.12 3.28 3.11
C ILE A 77 7.02 4.42 2.63
N ASN A 78 7.34 5.34 3.54
CA ASN A 78 8.34 6.36 3.25
C ASN A 78 9.75 5.78 3.06
N GLY A 79 10.61 6.52 2.35
CA GLY A 79 12.01 6.15 2.13
C GLY A 79 12.80 5.97 3.43
N LEU A 80 13.78 5.04 3.42
CA LEU A 80 14.60 4.67 4.58
C LEU A 80 15.46 5.83 5.11
N ASP A 81 15.68 6.86 4.30
CA ASP A 81 16.38 8.10 4.62
C ASP A 81 15.50 9.12 5.36
N THR A 82 14.22 8.83 5.56
CA THR A 82 13.28 9.68 6.28
C THR A 82 12.97 9.14 7.68
N HIS A 83 12.66 10.03 8.61
CA HIS A 83 12.23 9.64 9.95
C HIS A 83 10.80 9.07 10.00
N TYR A 84 10.08 9.00 8.88
CA TYR A 84 8.72 8.47 8.84
C TYR A 84 8.70 6.95 8.66
N CYS A 85 9.65 6.41 7.89
CA CYS A 85 9.69 5.00 7.44
C CYS A 85 9.47 4.00 8.58
N TYR A 86 10.21 4.13 9.68
CA TYR A 86 10.13 3.15 10.77
C TYR A 86 8.75 3.12 11.44
N ARG A 87 8.06 4.27 11.55
CA ARG A 87 6.71 4.33 12.12
C ARG A 87 5.67 3.76 11.17
N ASP A 88 5.87 3.94 9.86
CA ASP A 88 4.98 3.35 8.85
C ASP A 88 4.96 1.83 8.96
N VAL A 89 6.13 1.21 9.18
CA VAL A 89 6.22 -0.24 9.39
C VAL A 89 5.65 -0.65 10.74
N VAL A 90 6.07 0.01 11.84
CA VAL A 90 5.70 -0.39 13.21
C VAL A 90 4.22 -0.21 13.51
N ASP A 91 3.59 0.84 12.99
CA ASP A 91 2.18 1.13 13.33
C ASP A 91 1.20 0.40 12.40
N VAL A 92 1.60 0.03 11.17
CA VAL A 92 0.69 -0.56 10.16
C VAL A 92 0.84 -2.08 10.03
N VAL A 93 2.05 -2.63 10.24
CA VAL A 93 2.37 -4.06 10.08
C VAL A 93 2.47 -4.74 11.44
#